data_AF-A0A512DJG9-F1
#
_entry.id   AF-A0A512DJG9-F1
#
_cell.length_a   1.000
_cell.length_b   1.000
_cell.length_c   1.000
_cell.angle_alpha   90.00
_cell.angle_beta   90.00
_cell.angle_gamma   90.00
#
_symmetry.space_group_name_H-M   'P 1'
#
loop_
_entity.id
_entity.type
_entity.pdbx_description
1 polymer ?
#
loop_
_entity_poly.entity_id
_entity_poly.type
_entity_poly.pdbx_seq_one_letter_code
_entity_poly.pdbx_strand_id
1 'polypeptide(L)'
;MWFTIQKGSDCVSETIEAIGKTRIYFELHTYHGSYWMCARITDDLEEAEAGARNAQADKVGFGVRIARCTEYEDYGHVSRTILSRTLWRDGMVDPAIPLIMPVPGGDGLCRVPSDLRGDRAREIIATSLQRYMDDNRLTPLELLHSEAHALRLNDAGTTLQGALQKAAINQVQGSDVPVQRRFKELLALADQLLGELRADAKKAPVLACVSGGYGSQCAGLEAKHGTAASYHIFRALALYLADSKGWIGKLDALGHLVEEDLPARFVMPIDAILAEIVNATTTPNELTGPEHSDRLTQIRALVDLHAGRYEPPSNRASDGIRALNWLISRGQCPRTRSTIERRVVRELTNLAPLKAERALWNQAQTLHLLMELFRKTPPLADDIEMLETLEQRALRLINPESVTEAISQCRLPSEKVRTLVRIVDLMPYVASKAKMTEFVRAAWSPDDLVRESGGKDRPAALPVLVGMHRDVAGADMDADTKARLLGDLDATLLDIIRIDVLNAPNRSFMDRILQLMKLCAASPLPEGKARACAVEAVGRAVNSPEFLEPFMKRFKAEAERKQALLSLRTLLKTSGLASR
;
A
#
# COMPACT_ATOMS: atom_id res chain seq x y z
N MET A 1 5.72 5.93 17.26
CA MET A 1 7.00 6.68 17.16
C MET A 1 6.86 7.60 15.96
N TRP A 2 7.06 8.89 16.18
CA TRP A 2 6.60 9.98 15.32
C TRP A 2 7.31 9.97 13.97
N PHE A 3 6.57 9.75 12.88
CA PHE A 3 7.08 9.99 11.54
C PHE A 3 7.25 11.49 11.36
N THR A 4 8.49 11.91 11.19
CA THR A 4 8.85 13.28 10.82
C THR A 4 8.36 13.51 9.39
N ILE A 5 7.21 14.16 9.26
CA ILE A 5 6.74 14.72 7.99
C ILE A 5 7.78 15.76 7.59
N GLN A 6 8.50 15.51 6.49
CA GLN A 6 9.36 16.54 5.89
C GLN A 6 8.47 17.73 5.52
N LYS A 7 8.67 18.84 6.22
CA LYS A 7 8.10 20.15 5.88
C LYS A 7 8.63 20.58 4.53
N GLY A 8 7.81 20.49 3.49
CA GLY A 8 7.96 21.23 2.24
C GLY A 8 7.08 22.47 2.30
N SER A 9 7.59 23.55 2.87
CA SER A 9 7.06 24.91 2.66
C SER A 9 7.62 25.41 1.34
N ASP A 10 6.74 25.68 0.38
CA ASP A 10 6.75 26.86 -0.52
C ASP A 10 5.91 26.55 -1.76
N CYS A 11 4.97 27.44 -2.05
CA CYS A 11 4.13 27.40 -3.24
C CYS A 11 4.99 27.71 -4.47
N VAL A 12 5.58 26.68 -5.07
CA VAL A 12 6.32 26.81 -6.33
C VAL A 12 5.39 26.30 -7.44
N SER A 13 4.92 27.22 -8.29
CA SER A 13 4.41 26.84 -9.60
C SER A 13 5.58 26.34 -10.44
N GLU A 14 5.92 25.05 -10.34
CA GLU A 14 6.94 24.45 -11.19
C GLU A 14 6.35 24.27 -12.59
N THR A 15 6.72 25.17 -13.50
CA THR A 15 6.46 24.99 -14.92
C THR A 15 7.62 24.19 -15.49
N ILE A 16 7.44 22.87 -15.61
CA ILE A 16 8.25 22.05 -16.51
C ILE A 16 7.43 21.93 -17.78
N GLU A 17 7.93 22.47 -18.90
CA GLU A 17 7.22 22.54 -20.19
C GLU A 17 6.63 21.19 -20.63
N ALA A 18 7.26 20.09 -20.22
CA ALA A 18 6.82 18.71 -20.45
C ALA A 18 5.57 18.28 -19.65
N ILE A 19 5.40 18.77 -18.41
CA ILE A 19 4.30 18.39 -17.50
C ILE A 19 3.12 19.38 -17.57
N GLY A 20 3.35 20.56 -18.15
CA GLY A 20 2.36 21.62 -18.26
C GLY A 20 2.25 22.45 -16.97
N LYS A 21 1.22 23.30 -16.91
CA LYS A 21 0.95 24.15 -15.75
C LYS A 21 0.34 23.34 -14.61
N THR A 22 0.96 23.45 -13.44
CA THR A 22 0.48 22.81 -12.22
C THR A 22 0.19 23.82 -11.11
N ARG A 23 -0.91 23.60 -10.39
CA ARG A 23 -1.27 24.33 -9.17
C ARG A 23 -1.49 23.35 -8.04
N ILE A 24 -0.89 23.63 -6.88
CA ILE A 24 -1.10 22.84 -5.66
C ILE A 24 -1.98 23.63 -4.71
N TYR A 25 -3.00 22.96 -4.17
CA TYR A 25 -3.87 23.49 -3.13
C TYR A 25 -4.37 22.34 -2.23
N PHE A 26 -5.07 22.66 -1.15
CA PHE A 26 -5.56 21.70 -0.16
C PHE A 26 -7.09 21.75 -0.04
N GLU A 27 -7.72 20.57 -0.04
CA GLU A 27 -9.16 20.38 0.20
C GLU A 27 -9.39 19.77 1.58
N LEU A 28 -10.09 20.50 2.45
CA LEU A 28 -10.65 19.97 3.69
C LEU A 28 -12.03 19.38 3.38
N HIS A 29 -12.20 18.11 3.70
CA HIS A 29 -13.48 17.42 3.54
C HIS A 29 -14.07 16.99 4.88
N THR A 30 -15.39 17.06 4.99
CA THR A 30 -16.17 16.54 6.13
C THR A 30 -17.00 15.33 5.69
N TYR A 31 -17.11 14.33 6.56
CA TYR A 31 -17.84 13.10 6.29
C TYR A 31 -19.27 13.15 6.83
N HIS A 32 -20.26 12.89 5.98
CA HIS A 32 -21.69 12.98 6.34
C HIS A 32 -22.39 11.61 6.33
N GLY A 33 -21.67 10.55 6.72
CA GLY A 33 -22.23 9.22 6.95
C GLY A 33 -22.38 8.33 5.71
N SER A 34 -22.44 8.92 4.52
CA SER A 34 -22.40 8.17 3.24
C SER A 34 -21.50 8.80 2.17
N TYR A 35 -21.19 10.09 2.27
CA TYR A 35 -20.34 10.81 1.32
C TYR A 35 -19.45 11.82 2.04
N TRP A 36 -18.38 12.24 1.34
CA TRP A 36 -17.52 13.34 1.78
C TRP A 36 -17.90 14.60 1.01
N MET A 37 -17.97 15.72 1.74
CA MET A 37 -18.24 17.03 1.18
C MET A 37 -16.98 17.88 1.30
N CYS A 38 -16.60 18.60 0.25
CA CYS A 38 -15.53 19.60 0.35
C CYS A 38 -16.05 20.80 1.14
N ALA A 39 -15.54 20.98 2.36
CA ALA A 39 -15.94 22.04 3.27
C ALA A 39 -15.14 23.32 3.04
N ARG A 40 -13.85 23.17 2.65
CA ARG A 40 -12.95 24.31 2.43
C ARG A 40 -11.86 23.97 1.43
N ILE A 41 -11.49 24.96 0.62
CA ILE A 41 -10.32 24.94 -0.26
C ILE A 41 -9.36 26.05 0.21
N THR A 42 -8.07 25.75 0.35
CA THR A 42 -7.03 26.72 0.74
C THR A 42 -5.71 26.38 0.06
N ASP A 43 -4.84 27.36 -0.14
CA ASP A 43 -3.49 27.14 -0.65
C ASP A 43 -2.48 26.85 0.49
N ASP A 44 -2.90 26.95 1.76
CA ASP A 44 -2.07 26.73 2.96
C ASP A 44 -2.45 25.44 3.72
N LEU A 45 -1.49 24.54 3.90
CA LEU A 45 -1.67 23.30 4.65
C LEU A 45 -1.99 23.55 6.13
N GLU A 46 -1.35 24.53 6.77
CA GLU A 46 -1.55 24.79 8.20
C GLU A 46 -2.99 25.26 8.47
N GLU A 47 -3.55 26.02 7.53
CA GLU A 47 -4.94 26.44 7.56
C GLU A 47 -5.92 25.27 7.38
N ALA A 48 -5.63 24.35 6.46
CA ALA A 48 -6.42 23.14 6.28
C ALA A 48 -6.40 22.26 7.55
N GLU A 49 -5.25 22.12 8.19
CA GLU A 49 -5.09 21.38 9.44
C GLU A 49 -5.80 22.04 10.62
N ALA A 50 -5.72 23.37 10.74
CA ALA A 50 -6.48 24.11 11.74
C ALA A 50 -7.99 23.94 11.53
N GLY A 51 -8.45 24.00 10.27
CA GLY A 51 -9.84 23.73 9.91
C GLY A 51 -10.29 22.31 10.28
N ALA A 52 -9.44 21.30 10.06
CA ALA A 52 -9.73 19.93 10.45
C ALA A 52 -9.85 19.76 11.98
N ARG A 53 -8.96 20.39 12.75
CA ARG A 53 -9.01 20.40 14.23
C ARG A 53 -10.29 21.06 14.74
N ASN A 54 -10.69 22.18 14.15
CA ASN A 54 -11.93 22.88 14.51
C ASN A 54 -13.16 22.04 14.16
N ALA A 55 -13.23 21.49 12.96
CA ALA A 55 -14.33 20.61 12.54
C ALA A 55 -14.46 19.36 13.43
N GLN A 56 -13.34 18.82 13.90
CA GLN A 56 -13.33 17.72 14.87
C GLN A 56 -13.84 18.17 16.26
N ALA A 57 -13.38 19.32 16.76
CA ALA A 57 -13.82 19.87 18.05
C ALA A 57 -15.33 20.18 18.07
N ASP A 58 -15.82 20.74 16.96
CA ASP A 58 -17.22 21.10 16.75
C ASP A 58 -18.11 19.91 16.35
N LYS A 59 -17.50 18.72 16.15
CA LYS A 59 -18.16 17.48 15.70
C LYS A 59 -18.98 17.68 14.42
N VAL A 60 -18.42 18.40 13.45
CA VAL A 60 -19.03 18.61 12.13
C VAL A 60 -19.00 17.30 11.34
N GLY A 61 -20.15 16.63 11.24
CA GLY A 61 -20.25 15.34 10.58
C GLY A 61 -19.70 14.19 11.43
N PHE A 62 -19.17 13.16 10.77
CA PHE A 62 -18.64 11.92 11.35
C PHE A 62 -17.14 11.71 11.06
N GLY A 63 -16.48 12.72 10.51
CA GLY A 63 -15.07 12.63 10.13
C GLY A 63 -14.55 13.82 9.34
N VAL A 64 -13.22 13.97 9.32
CA VAL A 64 -12.48 14.96 8.53
C VAL A 64 -11.36 14.27 7.74
N ARG A 65 -11.04 14.80 6.57
CA ARG A 65 -9.83 14.44 5.82
C ARG A 65 -9.26 15.66 5.11
N ILE A 66 -7.96 15.67 4.94
CA ILE A 66 -7.23 16.69 4.19
C ILE A 66 -6.64 16.02 2.96
N ALA A 67 -6.95 16.56 1.78
CA ALA A 67 -6.37 16.13 0.53
C ALA A 67 -5.44 17.22 -0.01
N ARG A 68 -4.23 16.81 -0.44
CA ARG A 68 -3.38 17.63 -1.31
C ARG A 68 -3.87 17.44 -2.74
N CYS A 69 -4.28 18.53 -3.37
CA CYS A 69 -4.71 18.55 -4.75
C CYS A 69 -3.60 19.10 -5.63
N THR A 70 -3.27 18.39 -6.70
CA THR A 70 -2.42 18.89 -7.78
C THR A 70 -3.29 19.02 -9.02
N GLU A 71 -3.63 20.25 -9.37
CA GLU A 71 -4.34 20.60 -10.59
C GLU A 71 -3.36 20.70 -11.75
N TYR A 72 -3.64 19.95 -12.81
CA TYR A 72 -2.90 19.96 -14.06
C TYR A 72 -3.79 20.67 -15.09
N GLU A 73 -3.59 21.98 -15.27
CA GLU A 73 -4.48 22.82 -16.08
C GLU A 73 -4.57 22.33 -17.54
N ASP A 74 -3.41 22.00 -18.14
CA ASP A 74 -3.33 21.49 -19.51
C ASP A 74 -3.99 20.10 -19.68
N TYR A 75 -4.17 19.37 -18.58
CA TYR A 75 -4.82 18.07 -18.58
C TYR A 75 -6.32 18.15 -18.24
N GLY A 76 -6.78 19.27 -17.68
CA GLY A 76 -8.09 19.39 -17.05
C GLY A 76 -8.31 18.30 -16.00
N HIS A 77 -7.27 17.98 -15.22
CA HIS A 77 -7.28 16.87 -14.26
C HIS A 77 -6.73 17.32 -12.91
N VAL A 78 -7.34 16.84 -11.83
CA VAL A 78 -6.89 17.08 -10.46
C VAL A 78 -6.53 15.74 -9.82
N SER A 79 -5.25 15.56 -9.53
CA SER A 79 -4.78 14.46 -8.68
C SER A 79 -5.00 14.82 -7.20
N ARG A 80 -5.38 13.82 -6.40
CA ARG A 80 -5.65 13.99 -4.97
C ARG A 80 -4.88 12.95 -4.18
N THR A 81 -4.09 13.41 -3.22
CA THR A 81 -3.40 12.55 -2.25
C THR A 81 -3.94 12.86 -0.86
N ILE A 82 -4.49 11.86 -0.17
CA ILE A 82 -5.04 12.07 1.17
C ILE A 82 -3.88 12.11 2.18
N LEU A 83 -3.67 13.27 2.80
CA LEU A 83 -2.59 13.49 3.76
C LEU A 83 -2.97 13.05 5.17
N SER A 84 -4.23 13.25 5.53
CA SER A 84 -4.75 12.91 6.85
C SER A 84 -6.22 12.57 6.79
N ARG A 85 -6.65 11.68 7.68
CA ARG A 85 -8.05 11.27 7.83
C ARG A 85 -8.33 10.94 9.29
N THR A 86 -9.51 11.32 9.76
CA THR A 86 -9.98 10.97 11.10
C THR A 86 -11.48 10.76 11.04
N LEU A 87 -11.95 9.61 11.54
CA LEU A 87 -13.38 9.31 11.69
C LEU A 87 -13.71 9.19 13.18
N TRP A 88 -14.97 9.49 13.52
CA TRP A 88 -15.46 9.35 14.89
C TRP A 88 -16.85 8.72 14.95
N ARG A 89 -17.10 7.99 16.04
CA ARG A 89 -18.40 7.43 16.41
C ARG A 89 -18.76 7.92 17.81
N ASP A 90 -20.01 8.30 18.02
CA ASP A 90 -20.51 8.83 19.30
C ASP A 90 -19.67 10.00 19.85
N GLY A 91 -19.04 10.77 18.96
CA GLY A 91 -18.19 11.91 19.30
C GLY A 91 -16.79 11.56 19.80
N MET A 92 -16.36 10.30 19.70
CA MET A 92 -14.97 9.87 19.95
C MET A 92 -14.33 9.31 18.68
N VAL A 93 -13.04 9.59 18.50
CA VAL A 93 -12.26 9.04 17.38
C VAL A 93 -12.27 7.52 17.49
N ASP A 94 -12.77 6.84 16.46
CA ASP A 94 -12.88 5.39 16.42
C ASP A 94 -12.03 4.86 15.25
N PRO A 95 -10.81 4.35 15.54
CA PRO A 95 -9.91 3.81 14.52
C PRO A 95 -10.42 2.49 13.92
N ALA A 96 -11.45 1.87 14.49
CA ALA A 96 -12.03 0.62 13.98
C ALA A 96 -13.09 0.85 12.89
N ILE A 97 -13.45 2.11 12.58
CA ILE A 97 -14.41 2.39 11.50
C ILE A 97 -13.79 1.97 10.16
N PRO A 98 -14.36 0.98 9.45
CA PRO A 98 -13.85 0.55 8.17
C PRO A 98 -13.87 1.69 7.17
N LEU A 99 -12.91 1.69 6.25
CA LEU A 99 -12.84 2.64 5.14
C LEU A 99 -14.18 2.70 4.41
N ILE A 100 -14.84 3.84 4.49
CA ILE A 100 -15.99 4.13 3.64
C ILE A 100 -15.43 4.88 2.45
N MET A 101 -15.13 4.13 1.39
CA MET A 101 -14.82 4.72 0.08
C MET A 101 -16.03 5.56 -0.32
N PRO A 102 -15.88 6.88 -0.44
CA PRO A 102 -17.00 7.74 -0.78
C PRO A 102 -17.20 7.64 -2.27
N VAL A 103 -18.45 7.50 -2.68
CA VAL A 103 -18.85 8.03 -3.98
C VAL A 103 -19.00 9.53 -3.76
N PRO A 104 -18.24 10.41 -4.45
CA PRO A 104 -18.57 11.83 -4.46
C PRO A 104 -20.00 11.96 -5.00
N GLY A 105 -20.92 12.35 -4.14
CA GLY A 105 -22.30 12.68 -4.49
C GLY A 105 -22.39 14.15 -4.88
N GLY A 106 -23.16 14.45 -5.92
CA GLY A 106 -23.52 15.82 -6.30
C GLY A 106 -22.80 16.41 -7.51
N ASP A 107 -21.57 15.97 -7.80
CA ASP A 107 -20.79 16.49 -8.95
C ASP A 107 -20.93 15.55 -10.16
N GLY A 108 -21.32 16.08 -11.32
CA GLY A 108 -21.40 15.30 -12.58
C GLY A 108 -22.80 15.17 -13.21
N LEU A 109 -23.71 16.11 -12.96
CA LEU A 109 -25.02 16.13 -13.60
C LEU A 109 -24.91 16.61 -15.05
N CYS A 110 -25.17 15.72 -16.02
CA CYS A 110 -25.10 16.05 -17.45
C CYS A 110 -26.31 16.88 -17.90
N ARG A 111 -26.13 18.15 -18.24
CA ARG A 111 -27.22 19.02 -18.71
C ARG A 111 -27.24 19.13 -20.24
N VAL A 112 -26.07 19.07 -20.86
CA VAL A 112 -25.88 19.16 -22.31
C VAL A 112 -25.05 17.97 -22.83
N PRO A 113 -25.07 17.65 -24.14
CA PRO A 113 -24.33 16.50 -24.67
C PRO A 113 -22.82 16.56 -24.41
N SER A 114 -22.23 17.74 -24.37
CA SER A 114 -20.81 17.92 -24.02
C SER A 114 -20.48 17.43 -22.61
N ASP A 115 -21.44 17.48 -21.67
CA ASP A 115 -21.22 17.04 -20.29
C ASP A 115 -21.04 15.51 -20.20
N LEU A 116 -21.54 14.75 -21.18
CA LEU A 116 -21.29 13.30 -21.27
C LEU A 116 -19.80 13.00 -21.46
N ARG A 117 -19.03 13.96 -21.99
CA ARG A 117 -17.58 13.84 -22.20
C ARG A 117 -16.77 14.25 -20.97
N GLY A 118 -17.38 14.77 -19.91
CA GLY A 118 -16.67 15.13 -18.68
C GLY A 118 -16.16 13.90 -17.92
N ASP A 119 -15.04 14.04 -17.19
CA ASP A 119 -14.36 12.92 -16.50
C ASP A 119 -15.31 12.09 -15.64
N ARG A 120 -16.16 12.76 -14.87
CA ARG A 120 -17.14 12.09 -14.00
C ARG A 120 -18.21 11.32 -14.77
N ALA A 121 -18.69 11.86 -15.89
CA ALA A 121 -19.63 11.15 -16.75
C ALA A 121 -18.97 9.92 -17.38
N ARG A 122 -17.71 10.02 -17.80
CA ARG A 122 -16.94 8.90 -18.36
C ARG A 122 -16.70 7.78 -17.34
N GLU A 123 -16.49 8.10 -16.06
CA GLU A 123 -16.45 7.11 -14.97
C GLU A 123 -17.78 6.36 -14.80
N ILE A 124 -18.90 7.08 -14.84
CA ILE A 124 -20.24 6.49 -14.76
C ILE A 124 -20.52 5.63 -15.99
N ILE A 125 -20.11 6.07 -17.17
CA ILE A 125 -20.19 5.31 -18.42
C ILE A 125 -19.37 4.02 -18.29
N ALA A 126 -18.09 4.11 -17.89
CA ALA A 126 -17.18 2.97 -17.68
C ALA A 126 -17.77 1.91 -16.74
N THR A 127 -18.37 2.33 -15.65
CA THR A 127 -18.96 1.41 -14.66
C THR A 127 -20.32 0.87 -15.08
N SER A 128 -21.17 1.68 -15.71
CA SER A 128 -22.53 1.27 -16.11
C SER A 128 -22.55 0.35 -17.33
N LEU A 129 -21.60 0.53 -18.26
CA LEU A 129 -21.41 -0.23 -19.49
C LEU A 129 -20.19 -1.17 -19.44
N GLN A 130 -19.67 -1.46 -18.24
CA GLN A 130 -18.44 -2.23 -18.03
C GLN A 130 -18.34 -3.49 -18.89
N ARG A 131 -19.35 -4.37 -18.84
CA ARG A 131 -19.37 -5.62 -19.63
C ARG A 131 -19.34 -5.35 -21.14
N TYR A 132 -20.15 -4.40 -21.62
CA TYR A 132 -20.19 -4.06 -23.04
C TYR A 132 -18.85 -3.52 -23.52
N MET A 133 -18.21 -2.66 -22.73
CA MET A 133 -16.90 -2.09 -23.04
C MET A 133 -15.79 -3.13 -23.00
N ASP A 134 -15.77 -4.01 -21.99
CA ASP A 134 -14.82 -5.11 -21.94
C ASP A 134 -14.98 -6.03 -23.16
N ASP A 135 -16.20 -6.49 -23.46
CA ASP A 135 -16.48 -7.39 -24.59
C ASP A 135 -16.05 -6.80 -25.94
N ASN A 136 -16.22 -5.48 -26.12
CA ASN A 136 -15.85 -4.77 -27.35
C ASN A 136 -14.47 -4.11 -27.30
N ARG A 137 -13.72 -4.25 -26.19
CA ARG A 137 -12.44 -3.59 -25.91
C ARG A 137 -12.48 -2.08 -26.18
N LEU A 138 -13.54 -1.42 -25.71
CA LEU A 138 -13.86 -0.02 -26.04
C LEU A 138 -13.70 0.88 -24.82
N THR A 139 -13.08 2.06 -24.99
CA THR A 139 -13.05 3.10 -23.94
C THR A 139 -14.26 4.04 -24.04
N PRO A 140 -14.69 4.69 -22.92
CA PRO A 140 -15.69 5.76 -22.98
C PRO A 140 -15.37 6.85 -23.99
N LEU A 141 -14.10 7.28 -24.11
CA LEU A 141 -13.69 8.30 -25.08
C LEU A 141 -13.88 7.84 -26.52
N GLU A 142 -13.53 6.60 -26.86
CA GLU A 142 -13.80 6.04 -28.19
C GLU A 142 -15.31 5.96 -28.48
N LEU A 143 -16.10 5.56 -27.49
CA LEU A 143 -17.56 5.49 -27.61
C LEU A 143 -18.18 6.88 -27.89
N LEU A 144 -17.71 7.92 -27.21
CA LEU A 144 -18.27 9.28 -27.28
C LEU A 144 -17.79 10.10 -28.48
N HIS A 145 -16.76 9.62 -29.20
CA HIS A 145 -16.16 10.30 -30.34
C HIS A 145 -16.23 9.51 -31.66
N SER A 146 -16.59 8.23 -31.63
CA SER A 146 -16.79 7.42 -32.83
C SER A 146 -18.28 7.23 -33.14
N GLU A 147 -18.71 7.69 -34.31
CA GLU A 147 -20.08 7.46 -34.82
C GLU A 147 -20.38 5.96 -34.89
N ALA A 148 -19.44 5.16 -35.39
CA ALA A 148 -19.63 3.71 -35.57
C ALA A 148 -19.85 3.00 -34.22
N HIS A 149 -19.09 3.36 -33.18
CA HIS A 149 -19.26 2.78 -31.86
C HIS A 149 -20.53 3.26 -31.16
N ALA A 150 -20.84 4.55 -31.25
CA ALA A 150 -22.07 5.13 -30.69
C ALA A 150 -23.32 4.49 -31.34
N LEU A 151 -23.32 4.30 -32.66
CA LEU A 151 -24.40 3.65 -33.38
C LEU A 151 -24.58 2.20 -32.94
N ARG A 152 -23.49 1.44 -32.83
CA ARG A 152 -23.54 0.04 -32.36
C ARG A 152 -24.09 -0.09 -30.94
N LEU A 153 -23.82 0.86 -30.05
CA LEU A 153 -24.41 0.86 -28.70
C LEU A 153 -25.88 1.24 -28.74
N ASN A 154 -26.26 2.20 -29.59
CA ASN A 154 -27.66 2.58 -29.79
C ASN A 154 -28.51 1.41 -30.31
N ASP A 155 -27.96 0.63 -31.25
CA ASP A 155 -28.59 -0.59 -31.77
C ASP A 155 -28.71 -1.67 -30.67
N ALA A 156 -27.80 -1.67 -29.69
CA ALA A 156 -27.89 -2.48 -28.47
C ALA A 156 -28.81 -1.83 -27.41
N GLY A 157 -30.02 -1.42 -27.80
CA GLY A 157 -30.90 -0.54 -27.04
C GLY A 157 -31.19 -0.95 -25.59
N THR A 158 -31.30 -2.25 -25.29
CA THR A 158 -31.49 -2.74 -23.91
C THR A 158 -30.28 -2.48 -23.02
N THR A 159 -29.07 -2.60 -23.57
CA THR A 159 -27.80 -2.32 -22.87
C THR A 159 -27.68 -0.84 -22.58
N LEU A 160 -27.98 0.01 -23.57
CA LEU A 160 -27.96 1.47 -23.42
C LEU A 160 -28.97 1.93 -22.37
N GLN A 161 -30.23 1.50 -22.46
CA GLN A 161 -31.27 1.87 -21.49
C GLN A 161 -30.90 1.42 -20.06
N GLY A 162 -30.38 0.21 -19.88
CA GLY A 162 -29.91 -0.26 -18.59
C GLY A 162 -28.78 0.59 -17.99
N ALA A 163 -27.85 1.06 -18.83
CA ALA A 163 -26.78 1.95 -18.39
C ALA A 163 -27.29 3.35 -18.04
N LEU A 164 -28.18 3.93 -18.85
CA LEU A 164 -28.79 5.24 -18.57
C LEU A 164 -29.62 5.23 -17.28
N GLN A 165 -30.29 4.11 -16.97
CA GLN A 165 -31.03 3.96 -15.72
C GLN A 165 -30.08 3.98 -14.50
N LYS A 166 -28.94 3.29 -14.57
CA LYS A 166 -27.90 3.34 -13.51
C LYS A 166 -27.31 4.73 -13.34
N ALA A 167 -27.04 5.42 -14.47
CA ALA A 167 -26.56 6.79 -14.46
C ALA A 167 -27.58 7.76 -13.85
N ALA A 168 -28.87 7.59 -14.16
CA ALA A 168 -29.95 8.38 -13.59
C ALA A 168 -30.01 8.24 -12.06
N ILE A 169 -29.93 7.01 -11.53
CA ILE A 169 -29.90 6.75 -10.08
C ILE A 169 -28.72 7.49 -9.42
N ASN A 170 -27.52 7.41 -10.01
CA ASN A 170 -26.34 8.10 -9.48
C ASN A 170 -26.50 9.63 -9.48
N GLN A 171 -27.06 10.21 -10.54
CA GLN A 171 -27.17 11.67 -10.67
C GLN A 171 -28.28 12.29 -9.81
N VAL A 172 -29.32 11.53 -9.43
CA VAL A 172 -30.39 12.04 -8.55
C VAL A 172 -30.22 11.64 -7.09
N GLN A 173 -29.18 10.88 -6.75
CA GLN A 173 -28.92 10.46 -5.37
C GLN A 173 -28.76 11.69 -4.47
N GLY A 174 -29.59 11.78 -3.43
CA GLY A 174 -29.61 12.95 -2.53
C GLY A 174 -30.38 14.16 -3.07
N SER A 175 -31.13 14.02 -4.16
CA SER A 175 -32.04 15.04 -4.70
C SER A 175 -33.49 14.56 -4.70
N ASP A 176 -34.44 15.49 -4.77
CA ASP A 176 -35.88 15.20 -4.91
C ASP A 176 -36.29 14.90 -6.36
N VAL A 177 -35.35 14.85 -7.31
CA VAL A 177 -35.66 14.61 -8.72
C VAL A 177 -36.00 13.13 -8.94
N PRO A 178 -37.17 12.80 -9.53
CA PRO A 178 -37.51 11.40 -9.80
C PRO A 178 -36.55 10.76 -10.81
N VAL A 179 -36.05 9.56 -10.50
CA VAL A 179 -35.13 8.79 -11.37
C VAL A 179 -35.68 8.66 -12.80
N GLN A 180 -36.98 8.40 -12.95
CA GLN A 180 -37.61 8.22 -14.27
C GLN A 180 -37.60 9.49 -15.12
N ARG A 181 -37.74 10.67 -14.50
CA ARG A 181 -37.59 11.94 -15.21
C ARG A 181 -36.16 12.10 -15.70
N ARG A 182 -35.19 11.84 -14.82
CA ARG A 182 -33.77 11.95 -15.15
C ARG A 182 -33.34 10.98 -16.24
N PHE A 183 -33.84 9.76 -16.21
CA PHE A 183 -33.61 8.76 -17.25
C PHE A 183 -34.02 9.25 -18.64
N LYS A 184 -35.21 9.87 -18.77
CA LYS A 184 -35.69 10.43 -20.03
C LYS A 184 -34.81 11.59 -20.53
N GLU A 185 -34.37 12.45 -19.61
CA GLU A 185 -33.44 13.54 -19.95
C GLU A 185 -32.10 12.98 -20.47
N LEU A 186 -31.54 11.96 -19.81
CA LEU A 186 -30.31 11.30 -20.25
C LEU A 186 -30.45 10.59 -21.60
N LEU A 187 -31.61 9.98 -21.87
CA LEU A 187 -31.89 9.36 -23.17
C LEU A 187 -31.90 10.41 -24.29
N ALA A 188 -32.58 11.54 -24.06
CA ALA A 188 -32.60 12.64 -25.03
C ALA A 188 -31.19 13.21 -25.30
N LEU A 189 -30.34 13.31 -24.27
CA LEU A 189 -28.95 13.74 -24.43
C LEU A 189 -28.12 12.72 -25.25
N ALA A 190 -28.34 11.43 -25.04
CA ALA A 190 -27.68 10.38 -25.82
C ALA A 190 -28.09 10.42 -27.30
N ASP A 191 -29.39 10.62 -27.58
CA ASP A 191 -29.92 10.78 -28.94
C ASP A 191 -29.33 12.01 -29.62
N GLN A 192 -29.24 13.14 -28.90
CA GLN A 192 -28.64 14.37 -29.42
C GLN A 192 -27.15 14.18 -29.74
N LEU A 193 -26.39 13.53 -28.85
CA LEU A 193 -24.97 13.20 -29.07
C LEU A 193 -24.78 12.37 -30.34
N LEU A 194 -25.60 11.33 -30.55
CA LEU A 194 -25.54 10.50 -31.75
C LEU A 194 -25.89 11.31 -33.02
N GLY A 195 -26.87 12.20 -32.92
CA GLY A 195 -27.22 13.13 -33.99
C GLY A 195 -26.06 14.05 -34.38
N GLU A 196 -25.35 14.61 -33.40
CA GLU A 196 -24.16 15.44 -33.60
C GLU A 196 -23.03 14.66 -34.28
N LEU A 197 -22.73 13.44 -33.81
CA LEU A 197 -21.70 12.57 -34.40
C LEU A 197 -21.99 12.23 -35.88
N ARG A 198 -23.25 11.91 -36.20
CA ARG A 198 -23.71 11.65 -37.58
C ARG A 198 -23.59 12.89 -38.47
N ALA A 199 -23.97 14.05 -37.94
CA ALA A 199 -23.86 15.30 -38.69
C ALA A 199 -22.39 15.62 -39.01
N ASP A 200 -21.50 15.41 -38.05
CA ASP A 200 -20.08 15.70 -38.22
C ASP A 200 -19.35 14.70 -39.11
N ALA A 201 -19.74 13.42 -39.09
CA ALA A 201 -19.24 12.42 -40.03
C ALA A 201 -19.62 12.74 -41.48
N LYS A 202 -20.80 13.33 -41.72
CA LYS A 202 -21.23 13.77 -43.05
C LYS A 202 -20.50 15.02 -43.55
N LYS A 203 -20.10 15.94 -42.66
CA LYS A 203 -19.44 17.20 -43.04
C LYS A 203 -18.03 16.99 -43.56
N ALA A 204 -17.24 16.16 -42.88
CA ALA A 204 -15.86 15.90 -43.25
C ALA A 204 -15.40 14.53 -42.75
N PRO A 205 -14.66 13.76 -43.58
CA PRO A 205 -14.08 12.50 -43.13
C PRO A 205 -13.08 12.76 -42.00
N VAL A 206 -13.12 11.91 -40.98
CA VAL A 206 -12.13 11.92 -39.90
C VAL A 206 -10.83 11.34 -40.45
N LEU A 207 -9.71 12.04 -40.22
CA LEU A 207 -8.38 11.52 -40.51
C LEU A 207 -7.84 10.85 -39.25
N ALA A 208 -7.35 9.62 -39.39
CA ALA A 208 -6.73 8.89 -38.29
C ALA A 208 -5.41 9.55 -37.87
N CYS A 209 -4.94 9.24 -36.65
CA CYS A 209 -3.62 9.65 -36.20
C CYS A 209 -2.51 8.94 -36.99
N VAL A 210 -1.35 9.60 -37.10
CA VAL A 210 -0.17 9.05 -37.81
C VAL A 210 1.03 9.05 -36.86
N SER A 211 1.71 7.91 -36.75
CA SER A 211 2.94 7.78 -35.96
C SER A 211 4.05 8.68 -36.53
N GLY A 212 4.73 9.42 -35.65
CA GLY A 212 5.76 10.40 -36.01
C GLY A 212 5.25 11.71 -36.63
N GLY A 213 3.93 11.89 -36.73
CA GLY A 213 3.30 13.12 -37.18
C GLY A 213 2.17 13.61 -36.27
N TYR A 214 2.01 13.02 -35.09
CA TYR A 214 0.90 13.28 -34.17
C TYR A 214 0.92 14.72 -33.67
N GLY A 215 2.07 15.24 -33.24
CA GLY A 215 2.18 16.62 -32.77
C GLY A 215 1.82 17.64 -33.86
N SER A 216 2.27 17.41 -35.09
CA SER A 216 1.96 18.26 -36.24
C SER A 216 0.46 18.25 -36.59
N GLN A 217 -0.18 17.09 -36.47
CA GLN A 217 -1.60 16.93 -36.72
C GLN A 217 -2.44 17.63 -35.65
N CYS A 218 -2.08 17.47 -34.38
CA CYS A 218 -2.71 18.19 -33.26
C CYS A 218 -2.62 19.71 -33.45
N ALA A 219 -1.45 20.23 -33.82
CA ALA A 219 -1.28 21.66 -34.10
C ALA A 219 -2.15 22.14 -35.28
N GLY A 220 -2.27 21.33 -36.34
CA GLY A 220 -3.16 21.62 -37.47
C GLY A 220 -4.65 21.64 -37.08
N LEU A 221 -5.07 20.74 -36.19
CA LEU A 221 -6.42 20.71 -35.65
C LEU A 221 -6.69 21.91 -34.72
N GLU A 222 -5.72 22.29 -33.87
CA GLU A 222 -5.78 23.52 -33.07
C GLU A 222 -5.95 24.76 -33.93
N ALA A 223 -5.12 24.92 -34.96
CA ALA A 223 -5.19 26.07 -35.87
C ALA A 223 -6.54 26.16 -36.60
N LYS A 224 -7.17 25.02 -36.91
CA LYS A 224 -8.44 24.96 -37.65
C LYS A 224 -9.67 25.11 -36.75
N HIS A 225 -9.64 24.55 -35.54
CA HIS A 225 -10.83 24.38 -34.70
C HIS A 225 -10.76 25.12 -33.36
N GLY A 226 -9.63 25.74 -33.01
CA GLY A 226 -9.46 26.50 -31.77
C GLY A 226 -9.81 25.66 -30.54
N THR A 227 -10.76 26.16 -29.72
CA THR A 227 -11.21 25.48 -28.49
C THR A 227 -11.87 24.11 -28.72
N ALA A 228 -12.36 23.84 -29.93
CA ALA A 228 -12.94 22.54 -30.30
C ALA A 228 -11.89 21.50 -30.76
N ALA A 229 -10.59 21.85 -30.76
CA ALA A 229 -9.54 20.95 -31.26
C ALA A 229 -9.48 19.62 -30.50
N SER A 230 -9.61 19.63 -29.17
CA SER A 230 -9.59 18.41 -28.35
C SER A 230 -10.66 17.41 -28.79
N TYR A 231 -11.86 17.88 -29.12
CA TYR A 231 -12.93 17.03 -29.65
C TYR A 231 -12.49 16.32 -30.95
N HIS A 232 -11.88 17.06 -31.88
CA HIS A 232 -11.40 16.48 -33.14
C HIS A 232 -10.20 15.55 -32.96
N ILE A 233 -9.30 15.84 -32.01
CA ILE A 233 -8.17 14.96 -31.66
C ILE A 233 -8.70 13.63 -31.12
N PHE A 234 -9.69 13.64 -30.22
CA PHE A 234 -10.30 12.40 -29.73
C PHE A 234 -11.00 11.60 -30.83
N ARG A 235 -11.63 12.25 -31.83
CA ARG A 235 -12.16 11.55 -33.01
C ARG A 235 -11.07 10.88 -33.83
N ALA A 236 -9.96 11.56 -34.07
CA ALA A 236 -8.81 11.02 -34.80
C ALA A 236 -8.17 9.84 -34.06
N LEU A 237 -8.05 9.93 -32.72
CA LEU A 237 -7.57 8.85 -31.87
C LEU A 237 -8.53 7.65 -31.87
N ALA A 238 -9.84 7.90 -31.76
CA ALA A 238 -10.83 6.82 -31.81
C ALA A 238 -10.79 6.05 -33.13
N LEU A 239 -10.59 6.76 -34.25
CA LEU A 239 -10.40 6.11 -35.56
C LEU A 239 -9.08 5.34 -35.62
N TYR A 240 -7.99 5.90 -35.10
CA TYR A 240 -6.67 5.24 -35.08
C TYR A 240 -6.67 3.94 -34.24
N LEU A 241 -7.40 3.93 -33.12
CA LEU A 241 -7.47 2.77 -32.23
C LEU A 241 -8.47 1.69 -32.69
N ALA A 242 -9.33 1.98 -33.67
CA ALA A 242 -10.37 1.05 -34.14
C ALA A 242 -9.79 -0.27 -34.68
N ASP A 243 -8.59 -0.24 -35.25
CA ASP A 243 -7.91 -1.42 -35.83
C ASP A 243 -7.05 -2.19 -34.80
N SER A 244 -6.95 -1.69 -33.56
CA SER A 244 -6.12 -2.30 -32.52
C SER A 244 -6.76 -3.57 -31.94
N LYS A 245 -5.94 -4.61 -31.73
CA LYS A 245 -6.38 -5.90 -31.18
C LYS A 245 -6.17 -5.95 -29.66
N GLY A 246 -7.28 -5.96 -28.91
CA GLY A 246 -7.23 -6.07 -27.45
C GLY A 246 -6.70 -4.80 -26.76
N TRP A 247 -6.53 -4.85 -25.44
CA TRP A 247 -6.03 -3.70 -24.68
C TRP A 247 -4.54 -3.47 -24.91
N ILE A 248 -3.75 -4.56 -24.98
CA ILE A 248 -2.30 -4.47 -25.24
C ILE A 248 -2.01 -3.83 -26.61
N GLY A 249 -2.76 -4.20 -27.65
CA GLY A 249 -2.63 -3.58 -28.96
C GLY A 249 -2.94 -2.08 -28.95
N LYS A 250 -3.92 -1.65 -28.14
CA LYS A 250 -4.23 -0.22 -27.98
C LYS A 250 -3.15 0.54 -27.21
N LEU A 251 -2.59 -0.06 -26.16
CA LEU A 251 -1.45 0.52 -25.44
C LEU A 251 -0.25 0.68 -26.37
N ASP A 252 0.05 -0.34 -27.17
CA ASP A 252 1.12 -0.28 -28.15
C ASP A 252 0.87 0.81 -29.20
N ALA A 253 -0.34 0.88 -29.77
CA ALA A 253 -0.72 1.91 -30.74
C ALA A 253 -0.59 3.33 -30.15
N LEU A 254 -1.09 3.58 -28.94
CA LEU A 254 -0.93 4.87 -28.26
C LEU A 254 0.55 5.24 -28.07
N GLY A 255 1.39 4.26 -27.71
CA GLY A 255 2.81 4.45 -27.55
C GLY A 255 3.53 4.89 -28.84
N HIS A 256 3.07 4.43 -30.01
CA HIS A 256 3.60 4.86 -31.31
C HIS A 256 3.26 6.31 -31.68
N LEU A 257 2.37 6.97 -30.94
CA LEU A 257 2.06 8.39 -31.09
C LEU A 257 2.91 9.29 -30.18
N VAL A 258 3.69 8.70 -29.26
CA VAL A 258 4.56 9.45 -28.36
C VAL A 258 5.76 10.00 -29.15
N GLU A 259 5.96 11.31 -29.07
CA GLU A 259 7.09 12.04 -29.65
C GLU A 259 7.81 12.79 -28.51
N GLU A 260 9.12 13.04 -28.66
CA GLU A 260 9.96 13.54 -27.56
C GLU A 260 9.54 14.91 -27.01
N ASP A 261 9.07 15.80 -27.89
CA ASP A 261 8.75 17.20 -27.59
C ASP A 261 7.25 17.52 -27.69
N LEU A 262 6.37 16.55 -27.36
CA LEU A 262 4.94 16.83 -27.30
C LEU A 262 4.60 17.77 -26.14
N PRO A 263 3.91 18.90 -26.39
CA PRO A 263 3.40 19.74 -25.30
C PRO A 263 2.33 18.98 -24.50
N ALA A 264 2.24 19.26 -23.21
CA ALA A 264 1.31 18.62 -22.26
C ALA A 264 -0.13 18.50 -22.79
N ARG A 265 -0.66 19.55 -23.43
CA ARG A 265 -2.02 19.55 -24.02
C ARG A 265 -2.21 18.56 -25.18
N PHE A 266 -1.14 18.15 -25.87
CA PHE A 266 -1.18 17.09 -26.89
C PHE A 266 -0.92 15.71 -26.28
N VAL A 267 -0.24 15.63 -25.15
CA VAL A 267 -0.14 14.40 -24.37
C VAL A 267 -1.46 14.07 -23.65
N MET A 268 -2.21 15.08 -23.23
CA MET A 268 -3.47 14.93 -22.47
C MET A 268 -4.45 13.94 -23.12
N PRO A 269 -4.75 13.99 -24.44
CA PRO A 269 -5.64 13.02 -25.07
C PRO A 269 -5.12 11.57 -24.99
N ILE A 270 -3.80 11.37 -25.10
CA ILE A 270 -3.16 10.06 -24.93
C ILE A 270 -3.33 9.58 -23.49
N ASP A 271 -3.00 10.42 -22.50
CA ASP A 271 -3.17 10.11 -21.07
C ASP A 271 -4.63 9.81 -20.72
N ALA A 272 -5.60 10.52 -21.30
CA ALA A 272 -7.02 10.32 -21.05
C ALA A 272 -7.51 8.94 -21.50
N ILE A 273 -7.13 8.51 -22.71
CA ILE A 273 -7.49 7.18 -23.21
C ILE A 273 -6.72 6.09 -22.45
N LEU A 274 -5.42 6.33 -22.18
CA LEU A 274 -4.59 5.41 -21.39
C LEU A 274 -5.19 5.15 -20.01
N ALA A 275 -5.65 6.19 -19.33
CA ALA A 275 -6.35 6.10 -18.04
C ALA A 275 -7.61 5.21 -18.13
N GLU A 276 -8.38 5.32 -19.21
CA GLU A 276 -9.57 4.49 -19.42
C GLU A 276 -9.22 3.03 -19.72
N ILE A 277 -8.17 2.77 -20.49
CA ILE A 277 -7.66 1.42 -20.75
C ILE A 277 -7.21 0.76 -19.44
N VAL A 278 -6.41 1.43 -18.60
CA VAL A 278 -5.94 0.83 -17.34
C VAL A 278 -7.08 0.62 -16.33
N ASN A 279 -8.18 1.37 -16.45
CA ASN A 279 -9.36 1.17 -15.60
C ASN A 279 -10.24 0.00 -16.02
N ALA A 280 -10.14 -0.48 -17.26
CA ALA A 280 -10.93 -1.62 -17.73
C ALA A 280 -10.64 -2.89 -16.91
N THR A 281 -11.64 -3.78 -16.78
CA THR A 281 -11.52 -4.89 -15.80
C THR A 281 -10.53 -5.94 -16.25
N THR A 282 -10.46 -6.14 -17.55
CA THR A 282 -9.67 -7.19 -18.21
C THR A 282 -8.21 -6.78 -18.44
N THR A 283 -7.91 -5.48 -18.40
CA THR A 283 -6.55 -4.95 -18.65
C THR A 283 -5.47 -5.54 -17.75
N PRO A 284 -5.63 -5.66 -16.42
CA PRO A 284 -4.57 -6.25 -15.57
C PRO A 284 -4.24 -7.70 -15.96
N ASN A 285 -5.24 -8.51 -16.33
CA ASN A 285 -5.03 -9.86 -16.84
C ASN A 285 -4.29 -9.86 -18.18
N GLU A 286 -4.61 -8.91 -19.06
CA GLU A 286 -3.95 -8.79 -20.36
C GLU A 286 -2.50 -8.29 -20.24
N LEU A 287 -2.21 -7.41 -19.27
CA LEU A 287 -0.86 -6.94 -18.95
C LEU A 287 0.03 -8.09 -18.49
N THR A 288 -0.39 -8.83 -17.47
CA THR A 288 0.44 -9.91 -16.89
C THR A 288 0.46 -11.17 -17.74
N GLY A 289 -0.59 -11.39 -18.53
CA GLY A 289 -0.74 -12.58 -19.35
C GLY A 289 -1.28 -13.81 -18.60
N PRO A 290 -1.57 -14.90 -19.33
CA PRO A 290 -2.28 -16.06 -18.79
C PRO A 290 -1.46 -16.83 -17.75
N GLU A 291 -0.13 -16.78 -17.83
CA GLU A 291 0.79 -17.47 -16.91
C GLU A 291 0.88 -16.80 -15.53
N HIS A 292 0.43 -15.55 -15.42
CA HIS A 292 0.57 -14.70 -14.23
C HIS A 292 -0.77 -14.06 -13.85
N SER A 293 -1.79 -14.90 -13.65
CA SER A 293 -3.16 -14.47 -13.39
C SER A 293 -3.48 -14.20 -11.91
N ASP A 294 -2.49 -14.23 -11.01
CA ASP A 294 -2.74 -13.91 -9.61
C ASP A 294 -2.86 -12.40 -9.40
N ARG A 295 -3.68 -12.02 -8.41
CA ARG A 295 -4.02 -10.62 -8.16
C ARG A 295 -2.81 -9.81 -7.67
N LEU A 296 -1.89 -10.40 -6.92
CA LEU A 296 -0.67 -9.71 -6.51
C LEU A 296 0.13 -9.28 -7.75
N THR A 297 0.33 -10.18 -8.70
CA THR A 297 1.07 -9.86 -9.93
C THR A 297 0.37 -8.79 -10.75
N GLN A 298 -0.95 -8.79 -10.79
CA GLN A 298 -1.76 -7.74 -11.44
C GLN A 298 -1.61 -6.37 -10.76
N ILE A 299 -1.70 -6.32 -9.43
CA ILE A 299 -1.48 -5.08 -8.65
C ILE A 299 -0.05 -4.57 -8.88
N ARG A 300 0.93 -5.47 -8.87
CA ARG A 300 2.33 -5.12 -9.13
C ARG A 300 2.52 -4.52 -10.52
N ALA A 301 1.97 -5.15 -11.57
CA ALA A 301 2.04 -4.63 -12.93
C ALA A 301 1.44 -3.22 -13.04
N LEU A 302 0.31 -2.97 -12.35
CA LEU A 302 -0.29 -1.64 -12.28
C LEU A 302 0.62 -0.63 -11.57
N VAL A 303 1.19 -0.99 -10.42
CA VAL A 303 2.09 -0.09 -9.66
C VAL A 303 3.39 0.17 -10.41
N ASP A 304 3.95 -0.83 -11.07
CA ASP A 304 5.14 -0.67 -11.91
C ASP A 304 4.82 0.22 -13.12
N LEU A 305 3.62 0.10 -13.71
CA LEU A 305 3.15 1.00 -14.78
C LEU A 305 2.96 2.43 -14.28
N HIS A 306 2.37 2.62 -13.10
CA HIS A 306 2.24 3.93 -12.44
C HIS A 306 3.59 4.62 -12.22
N ALA A 307 4.62 3.84 -11.92
CA ALA A 307 5.99 4.33 -11.76
C ALA A 307 6.76 4.48 -13.09
N GLY A 308 6.17 4.09 -14.23
CA GLY A 308 6.84 4.06 -15.54
C GLY A 308 7.96 3.02 -15.64
N ARG A 309 7.90 1.95 -14.85
CA ARG A 309 8.89 0.86 -14.76
C ARG A 309 8.30 -0.50 -15.10
N TYR A 310 7.16 -0.53 -15.78
CA TYR A 310 6.49 -1.79 -16.11
C TYR A 310 7.30 -2.60 -17.12
N GLU A 311 7.70 -3.81 -16.76
CA GLU A 311 8.36 -4.73 -17.67
C GLU A 311 7.33 -5.70 -18.26
N PRO A 312 6.90 -5.51 -19.52
CA PRO A 312 5.95 -6.42 -20.14
C PRO A 312 6.59 -7.81 -20.32
N PRO A 313 5.80 -8.90 -20.21
CA PRO A 313 6.24 -10.23 -20.62
C PRO A 313 6.81 -10.21 -22.04
N SER A 314 7.77 -11.09 -22.35
CA SER A 314 8.50 -11.07 -23.63
C SER A 314 7.60 -11.12 -24.87
N ASN A 315 6.47 -11.82 -24.79
CA ASN A 315 5.47 -11.92 -25.87
C ASN A 315 4.52 -10.71 -25.98
N ARG A 316 4.68 -9.71 -25.12
CA ARG A 316 3.92 -8.45 -25.07
C ARG A 316 4.81 -7.22 -25.10
N ALA A 317 6.13 -7.41 -25.10
CA ALA A 317 7.07 -6.31 -25.17
C ALA A 317 6.98 -5.63 -26.54
N SER A 318 6.81 -4.31 -26.53
CA SER A 318 6.75 -3.51 -27.74
C SER A 318 7.37 -2.13 -27.50
N ASP A 319 7.77 -1.47 -28.58
CA ASP A 319 8.33 -0.12 -28.50
C ASP A 319 7.29 0.90 -28.04
N GLY A 320 6.01 0.71 -28.40
CA GLY A 320 4.92 1.54 -27.90
C GLY A 320 4.75 1.46 -26.38
N ILE A 321 4.76 0.26 -25.78
CA ILE A 321 4.67 0.13 -24.32
C ILE A 321 5.88 0.77 -23.63
N ARG A 322 7.07 0.65 -24.22
CA ARG A 322 8.28 1.31 -23.71
C ARG A 322 8.15 2.84 -23.75
N ALA A 323 7.60 3.38 -24.83
CA ALA A 323 7.35 4.82 -24.97
C ALA A 323 6.31 5.32 -23.94
N LEU A 324 5.25 4.54 -23.67
CA LEU A 324 4.29 4.86 -22.61
C LEU A 324 4.93 4.86 -21.21
N ASN A 325 5.76 3.86 -20.89
CA ASN A 325 6.50 3.84 -19.63
C ASN A 325 7.37 5.09 -19.47
N TRP A 326 8.08 5.47 -20.52
CA TRP A 326 8.89 6.67 -20.53
C TRP A 326 8.06 7.92 -20.23
N LEU A 327 6.90 8.07 -20.90
CA LEU A 327 5.97 9.18 -20.70
C LEU A 327 5.44 9.26 -19.25
N ILE A 328 5.03 8.11 -18.70
CA ILE A 328 4.54 8.03 -17.31
C ILE A 328 5.67 8.34 -16.31
N SER A 329 6.88 7.83 -16.55
CA SER A 329 8.04 8.05 -15.67
C SER A 329 8.45 9.53 -15.59
N ARG A 330 8.15 10.32 -16.64
CA ARG A 330 8.34 11.78 -16.68
C ARG A 330 7.22 12.58 -16.01
N GLY A 331 6.19 11.91 -15.48
CA GLY A 331 5.06 12.58 -14.85
C GLY A 331 4.04 13.16 -15.83
N GLN A 332 4.13 12.84 -17.13
CA GLN A 332 3.27 13.40 -18.18
C GLN A 332 1.93 12.65 -18.35
N CYS A 333 1.63 11.71 -17.44
CA CYS A 333 0.37 10.95 -17.42
C CYS A 333 -0.34 11.03 -16.05
N PRO A 334 -0.69 12.23 -15.55
CA PRO A 334 -1.28 12.39 -14.24
C PRO A 334 -2.65 11.70 -14.10
N ARG A 335 -3.47 11.67 -15.16
CA ARG A 335 -4.79 11.02 -15.13
C ARG A 335 -4.67 9.50 -15.06
N THR A 336 -3.73 8.92 -15.81
CA THR A 336 -3.40 7.48 -15.74
C THR A 336 -2.93 7.11 -14.34
N ARG A 337 -2.00 7.88 -13.75
CA ARG A 337 -1.49 7.62 -12.40
C ARG A 337 -2.59 7.66 -11.34
N SER A 338 -3.43 8.70 -11.33
CA SER A 338 -4.58 8.78 -10.41
C SER A 338 -5.61 7.68 -10.63
N THR A 339 -5.73 7.17 -11.85
CA THR A 339 -6.64 6.05 -12.14
C THR A 339 -6.08 4.72 -11.65
N ILE A 340 -4.77 4.50 -11.78
CA ILE A 340 -4.10 3.33 -11.21
C ILE A 340 -4.17 3.35 -9.68
N GLU A 341 -3.92 4.48 -9.04
CA GLU A 341 -4.06 4.65 -7.57
C GLU A 341 -5.43 4.17 -7.09
N ARG A 342 -6.50 4.71 -7.67
CA ARG A 342 -7.89 4.30 -7.35
C ARG A 342 -8.16 2.82 -7.66
N ARG A 343 -7.54 2.28 -8.71
CA ARG A 343 -7.65 0.86 -9.05
C ARG A 343 -7.00 -0.02 -7.99
N VAL A 344 -5.80 0.32 -7.54
CA VAL A 344 -5.07 -0.43 -6.51
C VAL A 344 -5.89 -0.46 -5.22
N VAL A 345 -6.44 0.66 -4.78
CA VAL A 345 -7.35 0.72 -3.61
C VAL A 345 -8.54 -0.23 -3.77
N ARG A 346 -9.17 -0.25 -4.96
CA ARG A 346 -10.29 -1.15 -5.28
C ARG A 346 -9.89 -2.62 -5.20
N GLU A 347 -8.73 -3.00 -5.73
CA GLU A 347 -8.23 -4.38 -5.71
C GLU A 347 -7.82 -4.82 -4.28
N LEU A 348 -7.25 -3.91 -3.48
CA LEU A 348 -6.92 -4.19 -2.07
C LEU A 348 -8.18 -4.34 -1.20
N THR A 349 -9.23 -3.58 -1.50
CA THR A 349 -10.51 -3.67 -0.77
C THR A 349 -11.27 -4.95 -1.08
N ASN A 350 -11.10 -5.49 -2.29
CA ASN A 350 -11.78 -6.68 -2.79
C ASN A 350 -11.45 -7.93 -1.94
N LEU A 351 -12.48 -8.69 -1.55
CA LEU A 351 -12.35 -9.84 -0.64
C LEU A 351 -11.62 -11.05 -1.23
N ALA A 352 -11.51 -11.16 -2.56
CA ALA A 352 -10.78 -12.27 -3.17
C ALA A 352 -9.29 -12.24 -2.80
N PRO A 353 -8.65 -13.42 -2.67
CA PRO A 353 -7.29 -13.52 -2.17
C PRO A 353 -6.27 -12.96 -3.15
N LEU A 354 -5.12 -12.49 -2.63
CA LEU A 354 -4.06 -11.92 -3.48
C LEU A 354 -3.30 -12.99 -4.26
N LYS A 355 -3.18 -14.18 -3.65
CA LYS A 355 -2.58 -15.40 -4.20
C LYS A 355 -3.47 -16.60 -3.88
N ALA A 356 -3.26 -17.72 -4.56
CA ALA A 356 -4.03 -18.95 -4.33
C ALA A 356 -3.87 -19.49 -2.89
N GLU A 357 -2.67 -19.38 -2.33
CA GLU A 357 -2.33 -19.83 -0.98
C GLU A 357 -3.03 -18.97 0.09
N ARG A 358 -3.80 -19.59 1.00
CA ARG A 358 -4.64 -18.86 1.96
C ARG A 358 -4.08 -18.79 3.38
N ALA A 359 -3.04 -19.56 3.68
CA ALA A 359 -2.42 -19.58 4.99
C ALA A 359 -1.97 -18.16 5.40
N LEU A 360 -2.19 -17.80 6.67
CA LEU A 360 -1.88 -16.47 7.20
C LEU A 360 -0.44 -16.05 6.93
N TRP A 361 0.52 -16.98 7.07
CA TRP A 361 1.93 -16.75 6.79
C TRP A 361 2.16 -16.25 5.34
N ASN A 362 1.62 -16.96 4.34
CA ASN A 362 1.82 -16.62 2.93
C ASN A 362 1.11 -15.30 2.56
N GLN A 363 -0.06 -15.05 3.16
CA GLN A 363 -0.76 -13.78 2.99
C GLN A 363 0.00 -12.62 3.65
N ALA A 364 0.59 -12.82 4.83
CA ALA A 364 1.43 -11.83 5.52
C ALA A 364 2.66 -11.47 4.68
N GLN A 365 3.36 -12.47 4.12
CA GLN A 365 4.47 -12.24 3.19
C GLN A 365 4.02 -11.45 1.95
N THR A 366 2.84 -11.77 1.42
CA THR A 366 2.28 -11.06 0.26
C THR A 366 1.98 -9.60 0.57
N LEU A 367 1.39 -9.30 1.73
CA LEU A 367 1.14 -7.94 2.18
C LEU A 367 2.44 -7.17 2.44
N HIS A 368 3.46 -7.85 2.99
CA HIS A 368 4.78 -7.25 3.19
C HIS A 368 5.42 -6.81 1.87
N LEU A 369 5.36 -7.66 0.83
CA LEU A 369 5.85 -7.31 -0.51
C LEU A 369 5.12 -6.09 -1.10
N LEU A 370 3.81 -5.99 -0.90
CA LEU A 370 3.03 -4.82 -1.32
C LEU A 370 3.44 -3.56 -0.55
N MET A 371 3.66 -3.67 0.75
CA MET A 371 4.14 -2.57 1.59
C MET A 371 5.51 -2.08 1.12
N GLU A 372 6.45 -2.98 0.81
CA GLU A 372 7.75 -2.63 0.24
C GLU A 372 7.63 -1.97 -1.13
N LEU A 373 6.72 -2.46 -1.97
CA LEU A 373 6.45 -1.88 -3.28
C LEU A 373 5.90 -0.46 -3.15
N PHE A 374 4.95 -0.21 -2.25
CA PHE A 374 4.41 1.13 -2.01
C PHE A 374 5.48 2.07 -1.49
N ARG A 375 6.33 1.65 -0.54
CA ARG A 375 7.47 2.45 -0.06
C ARG A 375 8.44 2.87 -1.17
N LYS A 376 8.58 2.06 -2.22
CA LYS A 376 9.40 2.36 -3.41
C LYS A 376 8.70 3.23 -4.45
N THR A 377 7.44 3.61 -4.20
CA THR A 377 6.62 4.43 -5.08
C THR A 377 5.99 5.56 -4.24
N PRO A 378 6.73 6.67 -4.00
CA PRO A 378 6.35 7.70 -3.03
C PRO A 378 4.89 8.20 -3.11
N PRO A 379 4.30 8.46 -4.29
CA PRO A 379 2.90 8.89 -4.37
C PRO A 379 1.91 7.91 -3.72
N LEU A 380 2.22 6.60 -3.72
CA LEU A 380 1.41 5.58 -3.05
C LEU A 380 1.75 5.45 -1.56
N ALA A 381 2.98 5.77 -1.16
CA ALA A 381 3.42 5.77 0.24
C ALA A 381 2.90 6.99 1.00
N ASP A 382 2.67 8.11 0.31
CA ASP A 382 2.22 9.37 0.89
C ASP A 382 0.69 9.47 1.04
N ASP A 383 -0.06 8.57 0.39
CA ASP A 383 -1.52 8.52 0.46
C ASP A 383 -2.01 7.65 1.62
N ILE A 384 -2.50 8.29 2.69
CA ILE A 384 -2.97 7.58 3.89
C ILE A 384 -4.12 6.61 3.57
N GLU A 385 -4.97 6.89 2.58
CA GLU A 385 -6.09 6.02 2.20
C GLU A 385 -5.57 4.70 1.60
N MET A 386 -4.48 4.76 0.83
CA MET A 386 -3.79 3.57 0.31
C MET A 386 -3.20 2.73 1.45
N LEU A 387 -2.49 3.37 2.39
CA LEU A 387 -1.84 2.70 3.53
C LEU A 387 -2.88 2.02 4.43
N GLU A 388 -3.94 2.75 4.77
CA GLU A 388 -5.04 2.24 5.59
C GLU A 388 -5.78 1.11 4.88
N THR A 389 -5.94 1.15 3.56
CA THR A 389 -6.57 0.06 2.80
C THR A 389 -5.76 -1.22 2.93
N LEU A 390 -4.43 -1.12 2.86
CA LEU A 390 -3.54 -2.26 3.07
C LEU A 390 -3.63 -2.78 4.52
N GLU A 391 -3.66 -1.89 5.51
CA GLU A 391 -3.81 -2.25 6.93
C GLU A 391 -5.15 -2.94 7.22
N GLN A 392 -6.26 -2.41 6.68
CA GLN A 392 -7.59 -2.99 6.83
C GLN A 392 -7.67 -4.38 6.21
N ARG A 393 -7.01 -4.59 5.06
CA ARG A 393 -6.89 -5.91 4.47
C ARG A 393 -6.15 -6.87 5.41
N ALA A 394 -5.05 -6.44 6.02
CA ALA A 394 -4.31 -7.25 6.98
C ALA A 394 -5.15 -7.60 8.22
N LEU A 395 -5.87 -6.62 8.78
CA LEU A 395 -6.73 -6.81 9.94
C LEU A 395 -7.83 -7.86 9.73
N ARG A 396 -8.35 -7.99 8.52
CA ARG A 396 -9.34 -9.03 8.14
C ARG A 396 -8.74 -10.44 8.10
N LEU A 397 -7.44 -10.56 7.82
CA LEU A 397 -6.76 -11.85 7.83
C LEU A 397 -6.46 -12.34 9.24
N ILE A 398 -6.30 -11.43 10.20
CA ILE A 398 -5.99 -11.79 11.59
C ILE A 398 -7.28 -12.22 12.31
N ASN A 399 -7.46 -13.52 12.48
CA ASN A 399 -8.51 -14.13 13.30
C ASN A 399 -7.98 -15.37 14.05
N PRO A 400 -8.62 -15.82 15.14
CA PRO A 400 -8.13 -16.94 15.95
C PRO A 400 -7.89 -18.23 15.15
N GLU A 401 -8.74 -18.53 14.17
CA GLU A 401 -8.67 -19.74 13.36
C GLU A 401 -7.42 -19.74 12.47
N SER A 402 -7.19 -18.65 11.73
CA SER A 402 -6.03 -18.47 10.85
C SER A 402 -4.71 -18.42 11.61
N VAL A 403 -4.69 -17.84 12.81
CA VAL A 403 -3.52 -17.83 13.68
C VAL A 403 -3.23 -19.24 14.20
N THR A 404 -4.27 -19.97 14.60
CA THR A 404 -4.14 -21.37 15.04
C THR A 404 -3.63 -22.26 13.91
N GLU A 405 -4.13 -22.07 12.68
CA GLU A 405 -3.63 -22.75 11.49
C GLU A 405 -2.14 -22.46 11.26
N ALA A 406 -1.73 -21.19 11.34
CA ALA A 406 -0.35 -20.77 11.11
C ALA A 406 0.65 -21.42 12.08
N ILE A 407 0.24 -21.67 13.33
CA ILE A 407 1.09 -22.30 14.34
C ILE A 407 0.83 -23.81 14.51
N SER A 408 -0.07 -24.39 13.72
CA SER A 408 -0.49 -25.80 13.85
C SER A 408 0.65 -26.80 13.68
N GLN A 409 1.63 -26.46 12.84
CA GLN A 409 2.81 -27.30 12.55
C GLN A 409 3.94 -27.11 13.59
N CYS A 410 3.86 -26.07 14.43
CA CYS A 410 4.87 -25.79 15.45
C CYS A 410 4.69 -26.76 16.63
N ARG A 411 5.71 -27.57 16.90
CA ARG A 411 5.68 -28.57 17.98
C ARG A 411 6.10 -27.96 19.30
N LEU A 412 7.03 -27.01 19.26
CA LEU A 412 7.63 -26.40 20.44
C LEU A 412 6.99 -25.04 20.77
N PRO A 413 6.82 -24.69 22.05
CA PRO A 413 6.39 -23.36 22.46
C PRO A 413 7.25 -22.23 21.86
N SER A 414 8.56 -22.42 21.81
CA SER A 414 9.49 -21.44 21.21
C SER A 414 9.25 -21.23 19.71
N GLU A 415 8.92 -22.29 18.96
CA GLU A 415 8.57 -22.22 17.53
C GLU A 415 7.27 -21.44 17.30
N LYS A 416 6.26 -21.67 18.16
CA LYS A 416 4.98 -20.96 18.08
C LYS A 416 5.18 -19.46 18.24
N VAL A 417 5.84 -19.05 19.33
CA VAL A 417 6.08 -17.63 19.61
C VAL A 417 6.94 -16.99 18.51
N ARG A 418 8.02 -17.65 18.06
CA ARG A 418 8.86 -17.14 16.95
C ARG A 418 8.09 -16.96 15.66
N THR A 419 7.21 -17.90 15.33
CA THR A 419 6.37 -17.80 14.13
C THR A 419 5.44 -16.59 14.22
N LEU A 420 4.79 -16.39 15.37
CA LEU A 420 3.92 -15.24 15.60
C LEU A 420 4.71 -13.91 15.54
N VAL A 421 5.88 -13.83 16.16
CA VAL A 421 6.76 -12.65 16.11
C VAL A 421 7.15 -12.32 14.66
N ARG A 422 7.54 -13.32 13.87
CA ARG A 422 7.84 -13.11 12.45
C ARG A 422 6.62 -12.63 11.66
N ILE A 423 5.42 -13.12 11.98
CA ILE A 423 4.19 -12.62 11.34
C ILE A 423 3.96 -11.15 11.73
N VAL A 424 4.22 -10.74 12.98
CA VAL A 424 4.16 -9.32 13.40
C VAL A 424 5.07 -8.44 12.54
N ASP A 425 6.30 -8.88 12.26
CA ASP A 425 7.23 -8.10 11.41
C ASP A 425 6.75 -7.96 9.95
N LEU A 426 6.00 -8.95 9.46
CA LEU A 426 5.39 -8.93 8.13
C LEU A 426 4.13 -8.07 8.06
N MET A 427 3.46 -7.81 9.18
CA MET A 427 2.20 -7.06 9.22
C MET A 427 2.40 -5.59 8.82
N PRO A 428 1.49 -5.00 8.02
CA PRO A 428 1.60 -3.61 7.60
C PRO A 428 1.02 -2.65 8.65
N TYR A 429 1.77 -1.62 9.02
CA TYR A 429 1.33 -0.53 9.92
C TYR A 429 0.93 -0.97 11.34
N VAL A 430 0.54 0.01 12.16
CA VAL A 430 0.56 -0.08 13.63
C VAL A 430 -0.59 -0.92 14.18
N ALA A 431 -1.82 -0.75 13.68
CA ALA A 431 -3.01 -1.44 14.19
C ALA A 431 -2.98 -2.95 13.88
N SER A 432 -2.52 -3.34 12.68
CA SER A 432 -2.40 -4.76 12.36
C SER A 432 -1.30 -5.47 13.16
N LYS A 433 -0.17 -4.77 13.41
CA LYS A 433 0.90 -5.22 14.32
C LYS A 433 0.41 -5.37 15.75
N ALA A 434 -0.35 -4.38 16.25
CA ALA A 434 -0.94 -4.43 17.59
C ALA A 434 -1.89 -5.63 17.74
N LYS A 435 -2.80 -5.83 16.78
CA LYS A 435 -3.72 -6.98 16.78
C LYS A 435 -2.99 -8.32 16.73
N MET A 436 -1.95 -8.44 15.89
CA MET A 436 -1.15 -9.68 15.82
C MET A 436 -0.34 -9.91 17.12
N THR A 437 0.12 -8.83 17.75
CA THR A 437 0.83 -8.86 19.05
C THR A 437 -0.04 -9.40 20.19
N GLU A 438 -1.36 -9.22 20.15
CA GLU A 438 -2.27 -9.84 21.13
C GLU A 438 -2.18 -11.37 21.13
N PHE A 439 -1.99 -11.99 19.97
CA PHE A 439 -1.78 -13.44 19.88
C PHE A 439 -0.39 -13.86 20.34
N VAL A 440 0.64 -13.03 20.14
CA VAL A 440 1.96 -13.27 20.74
C VAL A 440 1.83 -13.30 22.25
N ARG A 441 1.12 -12.33 22.85
CA ARG A 441 0.84 -12.28 24.29
C ARG A 441 0.04 -13.49 24.78
N ALA A 442 -0.95 -13.94 24.00
CA ALA A 442 -1.75 -15.11 24.37
C ALA A 442 -0.94 -16.42 24.35
N ALA A 443 0.03 -16.54 23.42
CA ALA A 443 0.94 -17.68 23.34
C ALA A 443 2.17 -17.56 24.27
N TRP A 444 2.31 -16.45 24.98
CA TRP A 444 3.50 -16.13 25.75
C TRP A 444 3.50 -16.81 27.12
N SER A 445 4.53 -17.61 27.38
CA SER A 445 4.74 -18.28 28.66
C SER A 445 6.23 -18.64 28.82
N PRO A 446 7.01 -17.85 29.58
CA PRO A 446 8.41 -18.17 29.85
C PRO A 446 8.60 -19.55 30.50
N ASP A 447 7.64 -19.97 31.34
CA ASP A 447 7.65 -21.30 31.96
C ASP A 447 7.52 -22.43 30.93
N ASP A 448 6.72 -22.24 29.87
CA ASP A 448 6.65 -23.23 28.78
C ASP A 448 7.96 -23.33 28.01
N LEU A 449 8.67 -22.21 27.80
CA LEU A 449 9.99 -22.20 27.18
C LEU A 449 11.03 -22.93 28.05
N VAL A 450 10.93 -22.83 29.38
CA VAL A 450 11.78 -23.58 30.29
C VAL A 450 11.44 -25.08 30.27
N ARG A 451 10.14 -25.42 30.26
CA ARG A 451 9.67 -26.82 30.17
C ARG A 451 10.12 -27.50 28.88
N GLU A 452 10.10 -26.79 27.75
CA GLU A 452 10.58 -27.27 26.45
C GLU A 452 12.02 -27.79 26.51
N SER A 453 12.87 -27.17 27.34
CA SER A 453 14.28 -27.53 27.48
C SER A 453 14.54 -28.72 28.42
N GLY A 454 13.50 -29.51 28.71
CA GLY A 454 13.59 -30.76 29.48
C GLY A 454 13.25 -30.65 30.96
N GLY A 455 12.88 -29.46 31.46
CA GLY A 455 12.26 -29.17 32.77
C GLY A 455 13.07 -29.48 34.04
N LYS A 456 13.91 -30.52 34.04
CA LYS A 456 14.75 -30.97 35.16
C LYS A 456 16.08 -30.24 35.23
N ASP A 457 16.59 -29.76 34.10
CA ASP A 457 17.81 -28.94 34.01
C ASP A 457 17.44 -27.54 33.50
N ARG A 458 16.84 -26.72 34.37
CA ARG A 458 16.40 -25.35 34.03
C ARG A 458 17.50 -24.50 33.39
N PRO A 459 18.79 -24.57 33.79
CA PRO A 459 19.88 -23.88 33.10
C PRO A 459 20.04 -24.22 31.61
N ALA A 460 19.59 -25.39 31.15
CA ALA A 460 19.61 -25.75 29.73
C ALA A 460 18.66 -24.89 28.89
N ALA A 461 17.69 -24.19 29.51
CA ALA A 461 16.78 -23.28 28.84
C ALA A 461 17.39 -21.90 28.51
N LEU A 462 18.54 -21.55 29.08
CA LEU A 462 19.15 -20.23 28.89
C LEU A 462 19.35 -19.87 27.39
N PRO A 463 19.85 -20.74 26.50
CA PRO A 463 20.00 -20.41 25.09
C PRO A 463 18.67 -20.11 24.40
N VAL A 464 17.60 -20.83 24.75
CA VAL A 464 16.24 -20.62 24.18
C VAL A 464 15.69 -19.27 24.64
N LEU A 465 15.79 -18.96 25.93
CA LEU A 465 15.33 -17.69 26.51
C LEU A 465 16.11 -16.48 25.96
N VAL A 466 17.44 -16.59 25.84
CA VAL A 466 18.27 -15.54 25.25
C VAL A 466 17.97 -15.36 23.75
N GLY A 467 17.75 -16.46 23.03
CA GLY A 467 17.30 -16.41 21.64
C GLY A 467 15.95 -15.70 21.51
N MET A 468 14.98 -16.05 22.35
CA MET A 468 13.66 -15.41 22.38
C MET A 468 13.76 -13.93 22.75
N HIS A 469 14.62 -13.55 23.69
CA HIS A 469 14.87 -12.15 24.02
C HIS A 469 15.33 -11.37 22.79
N ARG A 470 16.23 -11.93 22.00
CA ARG A 470 16.74 -11.30 20.77
C ARG A 470 15.64 -11.16 19.72
N ASP A 471 14.84 -12.20 19.52
CA ASP A 471 13.73 -12.21 18.58
C ASP A 471 12.70 -11.12 18.95
N VAL A 472 12.28 -11.04 20.22
CA VAL A 472 11.33 -10.03 20.72
C VAL A 472 11.93 -8.62 20.72
N ALA A 473 13.22 -8.47 21.04
CA ALA A 473 13.87 -7.16 21.01
C ALA A 473 13.92 -6.58 19.59
N GLY A 474 14.18 -7.43 18.59
CA GLY A 474 14.23 -7.06 17.18
C GLY A 474 12.86 -6.84 16.53
N ALA A 475 11.79 -7.43 17.08
CA ALA A 475 10.45 -7.37 16.51
C ALA A 475 9.86 -5.95 16.50
N ASP A 476 9.12 -5.57 15.47
CA ASP A 476 8.46 -4.27 15.40
C ASP A 476 7.08 -4.30 16.09
N MET A 477 7.11 -4.19 17.43
CA MET A 477 5.97 -4.26 18.35
C MET A 477 5.79 -2.95 19.12
N ASP A 478 4.62 -2.74 19.74
CA ASP A 478 4.40 -1.62 20.64
C ASP A 478 5.39 -1.64 21.82
N ALA A 479 5.89 -0.46 22.20
CA ALA A 479 6.97 -0.33 23.17
C ALA A 479 6.60 -0.92 24.54
N ASP A 480 5.35 -0.73 24.97
CA ASP A 480 4.87 -1.21 26.26
C ASP A 480 4.81 -2.74 26.31
N THR A 481 4.27 -3.38 25.27
CA THR A 481 4.25 -4.85 25.20
C THR A 481 5.65 -5.40 25.06
N LYS A 482 6.49 -4.82 24.20
CA LYS A 482 7.89 -5.26 24.08
C LYS A 482 8.61 -5.19 25.43
N ALA A 483 8.47 -4.09 26.17
CA ALA A 483 9.09 -3.93 27.49
C ALA A 483 8.59 -4.98 28.50
N ARG A 484 7.28 -5.29 28.50
CA ARG A 484 6.71 -6.36 29.34
C ARG A 484 7.30 -7.74 29.01
N LEU A 485 7.28 -8.13 27.74
CA LEU A 485 7.80 -9.44 27.30
C LEU A 485 9.31 -9.59 27.60
N LEU A 486 10.10 -8.54 27.35
CA LEU A 486 11.54 -8.55 27.67
C LEU A 486 11.78 -8.59 29.18
N GLY A 487 10.95 -7.89 29.97
CA GLY A 487 11.00 -7.93 31.43
C GLY A 487 10.70 -9.33 31.99
N ASP A 488 9.72 -10.03 31.44
CA ASP A 488 9.38 -11.41 31.84
C ASP A 488 10.54 -12.38 31.56
N LEU A 489 11.21 -12.24 30.42
CA LEU A 489 12.40 -13.02 30.08
C LEU A 489 13.57 -12.72 31.01
N ASP A 490 13.86 -11.43 31.27
CA ASP A 490 14.96 -11.04 32.17
C ASP A 490 14.71 -11.53 33.60
N ALA A 491 13.47 -11.49 34.10
CA ALA A 491 13.10 -12.06 35.39
C ALA A 491 13.31 -13.58 35.43
N THR A 492 12.86 -14.30 34.39
CA THR A 492 13.03 -15.76 34.29
C THR A 492 14.51 -16.15 34.20
N LEU A 493 15.30 -15.43 33.40
CA LEU A 493 16.75 -15.60 33.28
C LEU A 493 17.44 -15.34 34.63
N LEU A 494 17.05 -14.29 35.33
CA LEU A 494 17.57 -13.94 36.65
C LEU A 494 17.30 -15.03 37.68
N ASP A 495 16.09 -15.58 37.69
CA ASP A 495 15.69 -16.64 38.61
C ASP A 495 16.49 -17.92 38.36
N ILE A 496 16.65 -18.33 37.10
CA ILE A 496 17.49 -19.49 36.75
C ILE A 496 18.94 -19.27 37.19
N ILE A 497 19.50 -18.08 36.94
CA ILE A 497 20.88 -17.77 37.34
C ILE A 497 21.02 -17.80 38.86
N ARG A 498 20.09 -17.17 39.60
CA ARG A 498 20.17 -17.07 41.06
C ARG A 498 19.95 -18.42 41.74
N ILE A 499 18.88 -19.13 41.37
CA ILE A 499 18.42 -20.33 42.07
C ILE A 499 19.19 -21.55 41.56
N ASP A 500 19.20 -21.77 40.24
CA ASP A 500 19.65 -23.03 39.65
C ASP A 500 21.15 -23.06 39.30
N VAL A 501 21.81 -21.90 39.18
CA VAL A 501 23.26 -21.80 38.88
C VAL A 501 24.05 -21.35 40.10
N LEU A 502 23.76 -20.16 40.63
CA LEU A 502 24.53 -19.56 41.73
C LEU A 502 24.24 -20.18 43.08
N ASN A 503 23.03 -20.67 43.34
CA ASN A 503 22.65 -21.31 44.60
C ASN A 503 22.47 -22.84 44.48
N ALA A 504 23.04 -23.45 43.44
CA ALA A 504 22.97 -24.90 43.25
C ALA A 504 23.60 -25.67 44.44
N PRO A 505 22.82 -26.47 45.19
CA PRO A 505 23.27 -27.07 46.45
C PRO A 505 24.35 -28.15 46.26
N ASN A 506 24.38 -28.79 45.09
CA ASN A 506 25.27 -29.93 44.80
C ASN A 506 26.58 -29.52 44.10
N ARG A 507 26.92 -28.22 44.04
CA ARG A 507 28.11 -27.72 43.32
C ARG A 507 28.96 -26.82 44.22
N SER A 508 30.28 -26.98 44.13
CA SER A 508 31.23 -26.08 44.79
C SER A 508 31.06 -24.64 44.27
N PHE A 509 31.45 -23.64 45.06
CA PHE A 509 31.41 -22.24 44.63
C PHE A 509 32.17 -22.02 43.31
N MET A 510 33.37 -22.58 43.19
CA MET A 510 34.16 -22.55 41.96
C MET A 510 33.42 -23.17 40.76
N ASP A 511 32.81 -24.34 40.92
CA ASP A 511 32.12 -25.01 39.82
C ASP A 511 30.85 -24.27 39.37
N ARG A 512 30.15 -23.60 40.30
CA ARG A 512 29.01 -22.71 40.00
C ARG A 512 29.42 -21.52 39.13
N ILE A 513 30.52 -20.85 39.48
CA ILE A 513 31.04 -19.70 38.73
C ILE A 513 31.58 -20.13 37.36
N LEU A 514 32.31 -21.25 37.28
CA LEU A 514 32.78 -21.80 36.00
C LEU A 514 31.60 -22.23 35.10
N GLN A 515 30.54 -22.81 35.67
CA GLN A 515 29.33 -23.13 34.92
C GLN A 515 28.64 -21.87 34.39
N LEU A 516 28.46 -20.84 35.23
CA LEU A 516 27.87 -19.56 34.80
C LEU A 516 28.65 -18.95 33.62
N MET A 517 29.98 -18.92 33.72
CA MET A 517 30.84 -18.41 32.64
C MET A 517 30.71 -19.24 31.35
N LYS A 518 30.64 -20.58 31.44
CA LYS A 518 30.43 -21.46 30.28
C LYS A 518 29.07 -21.23 29.63
N LEU A 519 27.99 -21.10 30.42
CA LEU A 519 26.64 -20.84 29.92
C LEU A 519 26.58 -19.49 29.20
N CYS A 520 27.17 -18.44 29.78
CA CYS A 520 27.22 -17.10 29.18
C CYS A 520 28.16 -17.03 27.96
N ALA A 521 29.22 -17.84 27.92
CA ALA A 521 30.08 -17.95 26.73
C ALA A 521 29.37 -18.65 25.56
N ALA A 522 28.49 -19.62 25.84
CA ALA A 522 27.68 -20.28 24.82
C ALA A 522 26.54 -19.38 24.31
N SER A 523 25.89 -18.62 25.20
CA SER A 523 24.83 -17.67 24.85
C SER A 523 24.95 -16.41 25.72
N PRO A 524 25.52 -15.31 25.19
CA PRO A 524 25.70 -14.07 25.94
C PRO A 524 24.38 -13.52 26.44
N LEU A 525 24.30 -13.22 27.75
CA LEU A 525 23.10 -12.67 28.36
C LEU A 525 22.78 -11.27 27.80
N PRO A 526 21.49 -10.96 27.56
CA PRO A 526 21.06 -9.62 27.18
C PRO A 526 21.30 -8.62 28.31
N GLU A 527 21.29 -7.32 27.99
CA GLU A 527 21.34 -6.27 29.02
C GLU A 527 20.07 -6.31 29.87
N GLY A 528 20.24 -6.30 31.19
CA GLY A 528 19.16 -6.51 32.14
C GLY A 528 19.66 -6.90 33.53
N LYS A 529 18.73 -7.25 34.42
CA LYS A 529 19.03 -7.66 35.80
C LYS A 529 19.78 -8.99 35.83
N ALA A 530 19.45 -9.92 34.92
CA ALA A 530 20.12 -11.22 34.80
C ALA A 530 21.62 -11.06 34.53
N ARG A 531 21.98 -10.21 33.55
CA ARG A 531 23.38 -9.93 33.22
C ARG A 531 24.10 -9.17 34.33
N ALA A 532 23.46 -8.17 34.93
CA ALA A 532 24.05 -7.44 36.06
C ALA A 532 24.40 -8.39 37.23
N CYS A 533 23.47 -9.30 37.56
CA CYS A 533 23.70 -10.34 38.57
C CYS A 533 24.87 -11.26 38.22
N ALA A 534 24.98 -11.67 36.94
CA ALA A 534 26.08 -12.53 36.49
C ALA A 534 27.44 -11.81 36.51
N VAL A 535 27.50 -10.55 36.06
CA VAL A 535 28.71 -9.72 36.09
C VAL A 535 29.17 -9.51 37.53
N GLU A 536 28.27 -9.16 38.43
CA GLU A 536 28.59 -8.95 39.85
C GLU A 536 29.09 -10.23 40.53
N ALA A 537 28.44 -11.37 40.26
CA ALA A 537 28.83 -12.67 40.81
C ALA A 537 30.22 -13.11 40.32
N VAL A 538 30.50 -13.00 39.02
CA VAL A 538 31.80 -13.35 38.44
C VAL A 538 32.88 -12.35 38.88
N GLY A 539 32.58 -11.05 38.91
CA GLY A 539 33.51 -10.01 39.36
C GLY A 539 33.93 -10.19 40.82
N ARG A 540 32.99 -10.56 41.71
CA ARG A 540 33.31 -10.90 43.10
C ARG A 540 34.11 -12.21 43.20
N ALA A 541 33.73 -13.23 42.44
CA ALA A 541 34.37 -14.54 42.51
C ALA A 541 35.81 -14.54 42.00
N VAL A 542 36.09 -13.95 40.84
CA VAL A 542 37.43 -13.98 40.22
C VAL A 542 38.49 -13.26 41.05
N ASN A 543 38.07 -12.31 41.90
CA ASN A 543 38.94 -11.60 42.83
C ASN A 543 39.00 -12.22 44.24
N SER A 544 38.25 -13.31 44.49
CA SER A 544 38.19 -13.96 45.79
C SER A 544 39.19 -15.13 45.90
N PRO A 545 39.90 -15.28 47.03
CA PRO A 545 40.74 -16.46 47.29
C PRO A 545 39.94 -17.77 47.30
N GLU A 546 38.63 -17.72 47.62
CA GLU A 546 37.71 -18.87 47.61
C GLU A 546 37.51 -19.49 46.22
N PHE A 547 37.77 -18.73 45.15
CA PHE A 547 37.70 -19.21 43.77
C PHE A 547 39.08 -19.57 43.23
N LEU A 548 40.07 -18.68 43.43
CA LEU A 548 41.40 -18.83 42.83
C LEU A 548 42.19 -19.99 43.44
N GLU A 549 42.14 -20.20 44.75
CA GLU A 549 42.91 -21.28 45.37
C GLU A 549 42.43 -22.69 44.96
N PRO A 550 41.12 -23.02 45.00
CA PRO A 550 40.64 -24.31 44.52
C PRO A 550 40.87 -24.53 43.02
N PHE A 551 40.78 -23.46 42.22
CA PHE A 551 41.03 -23.52 40.78
C PHE A 551 42.49 -23.87 40.47
N MET A 552 43.44 -23.22 41.15
CA MET A 552 44.88 -23.48 40.97
C MET A 552 45.30 -24.86 41.50
N LYS A 553 44.64 -25.35 42.55
CA LYS A 553 44.87 -26.70 43.11
C LYS A 553 44.47 -27.84 42.15
N ARG A 554 43.68 -27.59 41.11
CA ARG A 554 43.35 -28.58 40.06
C ARG A 554 44.54 -28.95 39.17
N PHE A 555 45.60 -28.13 39.13
CA PHE A 555 46.73 -28.30 38.22
C PHE A 555 48.04 -28.50 39.03
N LYS A 556 48.77 -29.58 38.72
CA LYS A 556 49.98 -29.95 39.47
C LYS A 556 51.23 -29.27 38.91
N ALA A 557 51.34 -29.14 37.59
CA ALA A 557 52.50 -28.52 36.93
C ALA A 557 52.33 -26.99 36.78
N GLU A 558 53.44 -26.24 36.89
CA GLU A 558 53.44 -24.77 36.73
C GLU A 558 53.02 -24.34 35.30
N ALA A 559 53.42 -25.12 34.29
CA ALA A 559 53.03 -24.90 32.90
C ALA A 559 51.50 -25.06 32.69
N GLU A 560 50.90 -26.09 33.31
CA GLU A 560 49.44 -26.32 33.26
C GLU A 560 48.66 -25.20 33.95
N ARG A 561 49.17 -24.68 35.07
CA ARG A 561 48.58 -23.54 35.79
C ARG A 561 48.55 -22.27 34.94
N LYS A 562 49.66 -21.96 34.24
CA LYS A 562 49.73 -20.82 33.31
C LYS A 562 48.74 -20.98 32.16
N GLN A 563 48.64 -22.17 31.58
CA GLN A 563 47.68 -22.45 30.49
C GLN A 563 46.22 -22.37 30.96
N ALA A 564 45.91 -22.85 32.17
CA ALA A 564 44.58 -22.79 32.75
C ALA A 564 44.12 -21.35 33.06
N LEU A 565 45.02 -20.50 33.54
CA LEU A 565 44.74 -19.07 33.75
C LEU A 565 44.50 -18.34 32.43
N LEU A 566 45.26 -18.66 31.37
CA LEU A 566 44.99 -18.15 30.03
C LEU A 566 43.62 -18.58 29.52
N SER A 567 43.25 -19.84 29.74
CA SER A 567 41.94 -20.39 29.36
C SER A 567 40.80 -19.72 30.12
N LEU A 568 40.98 -19.46 31.42
CA LEU A 568 40.03 -18.72 32.24
C LEU A 568 39.87 -17.27 31.75
N ARG A 569 40.96 -16.60 31.41
CA ARG A 569 40.94 -15.24 30.85
C ARG A 569 40.22 -15.20 29.50
N THR A 570 40.44 -16.19 28.64
CA THR A 570 39.71 -16.34 27.38
C THR A 570 38.22 -16.54 27.65
N LEU A 571 37.85 -17.41 28.60
CA LEU A 571 36.47 -17.66 28.97
C LEU A 571 35.77 -16.42 29.57
N LEU A 572 36.47 -15.60 30.36
CA LEU A 572 35.97 -14.31 30.84
C LEU A 572 35.70 -13.33 29.71
N LYS A 573 36.57 -13.30 28.69
CA LYS A 573 36.37 -12.46 27.51
C LYS A 573 35.19 -12.95 26.67
N THR A 574 35.12 -14.25 26.38
CA THR A 574 34.06 -14.81 25.53
C THR A 574 32.68 -14.80 26.18
N SER A 575 32.61 -14.86 27.51
CA SER A 575 31.33 -14.77 28.25
C SER A 575 30.71 -13.38 28.27
N GLY A 576 31.45 -12.32 27.89
CA GLY A 576 30.96 -10.94 27.91
C GLY A 576 30.64 -10.40 29.31
N LEU A 577 31.13 -11.08 30.36
CA LEU A 577 30.93 -10.74 31.78
C LEU A 577 32.11 -9.99 32.40
N ALA A 578 33.22 -9.83 31.67
CA ALA A 578 34.32 -8.98 32.11
C ALA A 578 33.88 -7.51 32.07
N SER A 579 34.08 -6.79 33.18
CA SER A 579 34.00 -5.32 33.17
C SER A 579 34.98 -4.79 32.13
N ARG A 580 34.53 -3.81 31.32
CA ARG A 580 35.45 -3.05 30.47
C ARG A 580 36.54 -2.39 31.32
#